data_AF-A0A2H9QVP7-F1
#
_entry.id   AF-A0A2H9QVP7-F1
#
_cell.length_a   1.000
_cell.length_b   1.000
_cell.length_c   1.000
_cell.angle_alpha   90.00
_cell.angle_beta   90.00
_cell.angle_gamma   90.00
#
_symmetry.space_group_name_H-M   'P 1'
#
loop_
_entity.id
_entity.type
_entity.pdbx_description
1 polymer ?
#
loop_
_entity_poly.entity_id
_entity_poly.type
_entity_poly.pdbx_seq_one_letter_code
_entity_poly.pdbx_strand_id
1 'polypeptide(L)'
;MPRKPAIPVEVRQETENILKKHVQHCLKKYEIKLLWKFQGKYLYIDCLEQDISGWRKKKTKLCRLECTGDMNRWILEIFKYSDMWYDTDREFPYFYSGKIEDCINAVADFYILEKY
;
A
#
# COMPACT_ATOMS: atom_id res chain seq x y z
N MET A 1 -10.17 13.44 24.52
CA MET A 1 -9.53 13.49 23.19
C MET A 1 -10.51 12.98 22.15
N PRO A 2 -10.76 13.69 21.03
CA PRO A 2 -11.59 13.16 19.96
C PRO A 2 -10.97 11.86 19.43
N ARG A 3 -11.78 10.83 19.18
CA ARG A 3 -11.31 9.58 18.58
C ARG A 3 -10.70 9.94 17.22
N LYS A 4 -9.47 9.48 16.96
CA LYS A 4 -8.86 9.61 15.63
C LYS A 4 -9.85 9.03 14.60
N PRO A 5 -10.09 9.72 13.47
CA PRO A 5 -10.98 9.20 12.44
C PRO A 5 -10.50 7.81 12.05
N ALA A 6 -11.41 6.85 12.14
CA ALA A 6 -11.18 5.45 11.81
C ALA A 6 -11.87 5.15 10.49
N ILE A 7 -11.27 4.26 9.71
CA ILE A 7 -11.92 3.74 8.49
C ILE A 7 -13.25 3.08 8.91
N PRO A 8 -14.39 3.44 8.28
CA PRO A 8 -15.67 2.80 8.52
C PRO A 8 -15.57 1.27 8.36
N VAL A 9 -16.35 0.52 9.14
CA VAL A 9 -16.24 -0.96 9.17
C VAL A 9 -16.57 -1.54 7.80
N GLU A 10 -17.56 -0.97 7.13
CA GLU A 10 -18.02 -1.35 5.80
C GLU A 10 -16.90 -1.16 4.76
N VAL A 11 -16.31 0.04 4.75
CA VAL A 11 -15.16 0.40 3.88
C VAL A 11 -13.98 -0.53 4.15
N ARG A 12 -13.68 -0.83 5.42
CA ARG A 12 -12.60 -1.73 5.80
C ARG A 12 -12.84 -3.15 5.28
N GLN A 13 -14.05 -3.67 5.44
CA GLN A 13 -14.39 -5.03 5.00
C GLN A 13 -14.33 -5.16 3.47
N GLU A 14 -14.83 -4.15 2.75
CA GLU A 14 -14.77 -4.09 1.30
C GLU A 14 -13.32 -4.00 0.80
N THR A 15 -12.52 -3.12 1.42
CA THR A 15 -11.09 -3.00 1.16
C THR A 15 -10.36 -4.32 1.34
N GLU A 16 -10.64 -5.04 2.42
CA GLU A 16 -9.99 -6.32 2.68
C GLU A 16 -10.35 -7.37 1.63
N ASN A 17 -11.59 -7.36 1.14
CA ASN A 17 -12.03 -8.25 0.06
C ASN A 17 -11.33 -7.91 -1.27
N ILE A 18 -11.18 -6.63 -1.60
CA ILE A 18 -10.44 -6.16 -2.77
C ILE A 18 -8.98 -6.59 -2.68
N LEU A 19 -8.31 -6.32 -1.55
CA LEU A 19 -6.93 -6.69 -1.32
C LEU A 19 -6.71 -8.20 -1.50
N LYS A 20 -7.56 -9.03 -0.88
CA LYS A 20 -7.45 -10.49 -0.99
C LYS A 20 -7.58 -10.98 -2.43
N LYS A 21 -8.48 -10.36 -3.23
CA LYS A 21 -8.68 -10.73 -4.64
C LYS A 21 -7.57 -10.21 -5.55
N HIS A 22 -7.21 -8.94 -5.42
CA HIS A 22 -6.32 -8.23 -6.34
C HIS A 22 -4.84 -8.59 -6.10
N VAL A 23 -4.42 -8.62 -4.84
CA VAL A 23 -3.01 -8.86 -4.47
C VAL A 23 -2.56 -10.28 -4.80
N GLN A 24 -3.47 -11.26 -4.71
CA GLN A 24 -3.17 -12.65 -5.10
C GLN A 24 -2.79 -12.77 -6.58
N HIS A 25 -3.23 -11.83 -7.43
CA HIS A 25 -3.02 -11.88 -8.87
C HIS A 25 -1.79 -11.08 -9.32
N CYS A 26 -1.66 -9.82 -8.90
CA CYS A 26 -0.62 -8.93 -9.45
C CYS A 26 0.82 -9.35 -9.09
N LEU A 27 1.04 -9.97 -7.93
CA LEU A 27 2.38 -10.13 -7.37
C LEU A 27 2.89 -11.57 -7.34
N LYS A 28 2.08 -12.52 -7.81
CA LYS A 28 2.47 -13.93 -7.92
C LYS A 28 3.70 -14.12 -8.82
N LYS A 29 3.85 -13.29 -9.86
CA LYS A 29 4.98 -13.33 -10.81
C LYS A 29 6.32 -12.98 -10.17
N TYR A 30 6.32 -12.15 -9.12
CA TYR A 30 7.53 -11.57 -8.53
C TYR A 30 7.90 -12.20 -7.17
N GLU A 31 7.20 -13.26 -6.75
CA GLU A 31 7.35 -13.89 -5.43
C GLU A 31 7.21 -12.91 -4.24
N ILE A 32 6.56 -11.77 -4.48
CA ILE A 32 6.33 -10.73 -3.48
C ILE A 32 5.02 -11.04 -2.73
N LYS A 33 5.09 -11.03 -1.40
CA LYS A 33 3.90 -11.09 -0.56
C LYS A 33 3.62 -9.71 0.04
N LEU A 34 2.46 -9.13 -0.23
CA LEU A 34 2.05 -7.93 0.50
C LEU A 34 1.48 -8.28 1.87
N LEU A 35 1.79 -7.44 2.84
CA LEU A 35 1.21 -7.39 4.16
C LEU A 35 0.49 -6.06 4.30
N TRP A 36 -0.69 -6.06 4.92
CA TRP A 36 -1.43 -4.82 5.14
C TRP A 36 -1.96 -4.71 6.56
N LYS A 37 -2.08 -3.47 7.04
CA LYS A 37 -2.56 -3.15 8.37
C LYS A 37 -3.40 -1.87 8.36
N PHE A 38 -4.61 -1.95 8.88
CA PHE A 38 -5.44 -0.77 9.13
C PHE A 38 -5.05 -0.10 10.46
N GLN A 39 -4.86 1.21 10.44
CA GLN A 39 -4.56 1.98 11.64
C GLN A 39 -5.05 3.44 11.49
N GLY A 40 -6.06 3.80 12.30
CA GLY A 40 -6.74 5.09 12.18
C GLY A 40 -7.46 5.19 10.83
N LYS A 41 -7.24 6.29 10.10
CA LYS A 41 -7.76 6.52 8.75
C LYS A 41 -6.88 5.92 7.63
N TYR A 42 -5.82 5.21 7.99
CA TYR A 42 -4.84 4.72 7.02
C TYR A 42 -4.85 3.19 6.90
N LEU A 43 -4.61 2.72 5.67
CA LEU A 43 -4.23 1.37 5.34
C LEU A 43 -2.74 1.35 4.99
N TYR A 44 -1.92 0.72 5.83
CA TYR A 44 -0.50 0.57 5.58
C TYR A 44 -0.25 -0.69 4.76
N ILE A 45 0.63 -0.61 3.77
CA ILE A 45 1.01 -1.71 2.90
C ILE A 45 2.53 -1.87 2.95
N ASP A 46 2.96 -3.08 3.31
CA ASP A 46 4.35 -3.50 3.37
C ASP A 46 4.57 -4.68 2.42
N CYS A 47 5.77 -4.78 1.85
CA CYS A 47 6.24 -5.94 1.12
C CYS A 47 6.96 -6.89 2.08
N LEU A 48 6.73 -8.19 1.91
CA LEU A 48 7.53 -9.26 2.47
C LEU A 48 8.17 -10.02 1.30
N GLU A 49 9.48 -9.87 1.19
CA GLU A 49 10.29 -10.49 0.16
C GLU A 49 11.28 -11.48 0.77
N GLN A 50 11.69 -12.46 -0.03
CA GLN A 50 12.79 -13.32 0.35
C GLN A 50 14.10 -12.57 0.12
N ASP A 51 14.95 -12.53 1.14
CA ASP A 51 16.28 -11.95 1.01
C ASP A 51 17.12 -12.75 -0.01
N ILE A 52 18.14 -12.12 -0.58
CA ILE A 52 19.05 -12.69 -1.61
C ILE A 52 19.67 -14.01 -1.13
N SER A 53 19.86 -14.14 0.19
CA SER A 53 20.39 -15.33 0.83
C SER A 53 19.41 -16.51 0.88
N GLY A 54 18.11 -16.28 0.66
CA GLY A 54 17.06 -17.30 0.77
C GLY A 54 16.63 -17.63 2.21
N TRP A 55 17.42 -17.26 3.22
CA TRP A 55 17.22 -17.69 4.62
C TRP A 55 16.30 -16.81 5.44
N ARG A 56 16.07 -15.56 5.02
CA ARG A 56 15.30 -14.57 5.78
C ARG A 56 14.27 -13.88 4.90
N LYS A 57 13.14 -13.53 5.50
CA LYS A 57 12.14 -12.67 4.87
C LYS A 57 12.41 -11.23 5.30
N LYS A 58 12.67 -10.34 4.34
CA LYS A 58 12.83 -8.92 4.60
C LYS A 58 11.48 -8.24 4.47
N LYS A 59 11.12 -7.47 5.49
CA LYS A 59 9.92 -6.63 5.48
C LYS A 59 10.31 -5.21 5.06
N THR A 60 9.70 -4.71 4.00
CA THR A 60 10.04 -3.46 3.33
C THR A 60 8.76 -2.61 3.27
N LYS A 61 8.80 -1.36 3.74
CA LYS A 61 7.61 -0.47 3.74
C LYS A 61 7.35 0.02 2.32
N LEU A 62 6.12 -0.06 1.82
CA LEU A 62 5.82 0.41 0.46
C LEU A 62 5.06 1.72 0.49
N CYS A 63 3.83 1.69 1.00
CA CYS A 63 2.95 2.84 0.96
C CYS A 63 1.94 2.80 2.12
N ARG A 64 1.20 3.89 2.27
CA ARG A 64 -0.04 3.91 3.02
C ARG A 64 -1.13 4.59 2.18
N LEU A 65 -2.36 4.17 2.37
CA LEU A 65 -3.53 4.74 1.72
C LEU A 65 -4.39 5.44 2.77
N GLU A 66 -4.67 6.72 2.59
CA GLU A 66 -5.62 7.45 3.41
C GLU A 66 -7.04 7.23 2.91
N CYS A 67 -7.94 6.83 3.81
CA CYS A 67 -9.36 6.74 3.55
C CYS A 67 -9.98 8.15 3.59
N THR A 68 -10.51 8.60 2.46
CA THR A 68 -11.25 9.86 2.35
C THR A 68 -12.71 9.74 2.82
N GLY A 69 -13.19 8.50 3.01
CA GLY A 69 -14.61 8.19 3.22
C GLY A 69 -15.33 7.74 1.95
N ASP A 70 -14.71 7.92 0.78
CA ASP A 70 -15.17 7.38 -0.50
C ASP A 70 -14.32 6.16 -0.89
N MET A 71 -14.98 5.03 -1.12
CA MET A 71 -14.33 3.76 -1.48
C MET A 71 -13.59 3.84 -2.82
N ASN A 72 -14.01 4.72 -3.72
CA ASN A 72 -13.36 4.93 -5.01
C ASN A 72 -12.22 5.94 -4.96
N ARG A 73 -11.94 6.52 -3.78
CA ARG A 73 -10.95 7.58 -3.64
C ARG A 73 -10.14 7.41 -2.36
N TRP A 74 -8.99 6.78 -2.52
CA TRP A 74 -7.96 6.68 -1.49
C TRP A 74 -6.79 7.58 -1.84
N ILE A 75 -6.17 8.22 -0.85
CA ILE A 75 -4.96 9.03 -1.11
C ILE A 75 -3.74 8.15 -0.92
N LEU A 76 -2.90 8.04 -1.96
CA LEU A 76 -1.69 7.24 -1.93
C LEU A 76 -0.51 8.07 -1.39
N GLU A 77 0.18 7.53 -0.39
CA GLU A 77 1.44 8.06 0.15
C GLU A 77 2.51 6.96 0.10
N ILE A 78 3.62 7.22 -0.59
CA ILE A 78 4.73 6.27 -0.76
C ILE A 78 5.73 6.47 0.38
N PHE A 79 6.34 5.38 0.84
CA PHE A 79 7.37 5.46 1.87
C PHE A 79 8.70 5.93 1.29
N LYS A 80 9.15 7.11 1.70
CA LYS A 80 10.43 7.69 1.30
C LYS A 80 11.53 7.23 2.23
N TYR A 81 12.49 6.48 1.68
CA TYR A 81 13.60 5.90 2.44
C TYR A 81 14.65 6.92 2.90
N SER A 82 14.79 8.04 2.21
CA SER A 82 15.78 9.07 2.58
C SER A 82 15.43 9.75 3.91
N ASP A 83 14.15 10.02 4.15
CA ASP A 83 13.70 10.75 5.35
C ASP A 83 12.77 9.89 6.25
N MET A 84 12.67 8.59 5.93
CA MET A 84 11.98 7.58 6.74
C MET A 84 10.51 7.89 7.04
N TRP A 85 9.81 8.53 6.10
CA TRP A 85 8.43 8.99 6.25
C TRP A 85 7.57 8.65 5.03
N TYR A 86 6.25 8.72 5.19
CA TYR A 86 5.32 8.55 4.08
C TYR A 86 4.96 9.91 3.53
N ASP A 87 5.21 10.11 2.24
CA ASP A 87 4.90 11.35 1.54
C ASP A 87 3.95 11.08 0.37
N THR A 88 3.09 12.03 0.09
CA THR A 88 2.45 12.17 -1.22
C THR A 88 3.50 12.74 -2.16
N ASP A 89 4.48 11.92 -2.53
CA ASP A 89 5.70 12.39 -3.19
C ASP A 89 5.38 13.26 -4.42
N ARG A 90 5.71 14.56 -4.36
CA ARG A 90 5.34 15.57 -5.38
C ARG A 90 5.94 15.28 -6.76
N GLU A 91 6.93 14.40 -6.83
CA GLU A 91 7.66 14.04 -8.05
C GLU A 91 6.84 13.16 -9.01
N PHE A 92 5.70 12.59 -8.55
CA PHE A 92 4.84 11.72 -9.37
C PHE A 92 3.41 12.29 -9.53
N PRO A 93 3.20 13.25 -10.46
CA PRO A 93 1.98 14.06 -10.54
C PRO A 93 0.64 13.32 -10.78
N TYR A 94 0.66 12.01 -11.08
CA TYR A 94 -0.51 11.31 -11.63
C TYR A 94 -1.20 10.29 -10.72
N PHE A 95 -0.65 9.95 -9.53
CA PHE A 95 -1.12 8.79 -8.75
C PHE A 95 -1.59 9.10 -7.33
N TYR A 96 -1.94 10.35 -7.00
CA TYR A 96 -2.24 10.69 -5.61
C TYR A 96 -3.59 10.20 -5.10
N SER A 97 -4.56 9.96 -5.98
CA SER A 97 -5.83 9.40 -5.51
C SER A 97 -6.54 8.55 -6.54
N GLY A 98 -7.06 7.41 -6.10
CA GLY A 98 -7.81 6.50 -6.95
C GLY A 98 -8.37 5.34 -6.17
N LYS A 99 -8.78 4.29 -6.90
CA LYS A 99 -9.20 3.04 -6.28
C LYS A 99 -8.00 2.34 -5.66
N ILE A 100 -8.29 1.44 -4.74
CA ILE A 100 -7.26 0.68 -4.02
C ILE A 100 -6.42 -0.15 -4.99
N GLU A 101 -7.06 -0.75 -5.98
CA GLU A 101 -6.42 -1.55 -7.03
C GLU A 101 -5.43 -0.71 -7.84
N ASP A 102 -5.82 0.50 -8.24
CA ASP A 102 -4.98 1.41 -9.01
C ASP A 102 -3.76 1.85 -8.18
N CYS A 103 -3.98 2.18 -6.90
CA CYS A 103 -2.90 2.57 -5.99
C CYS A 103 -1.91 1.41 -5.77
N ILE A 104 -2.39 0.17 -5.65
CA ILE A 104 -1.53 -1.00 -5.48
C ILE A 104 -0.72 -1.29 -6.74
N ASN A 105 -1.33 -1.17 -7.92
CA ASN A 105 -0.64 -1.37 -9.18
C ASN A 105 0.47 -0.32 -9.35
N ALA A 106 0.17 0.96 -9.10
CA ALA A 106 1.16 2.02 -9.18
C ALA A 106 2.36 1.77 -8.25
N VAL A 107 2.12 1.31 -7.02
CA VAL A 107 3.18 1.00 -6.05
C VAL A 107 3.95 -0.26 -6.46
N ALA A 108 3.28 -1.27 -6.99
CA ALA A 108 3.94 -2.47 -7.48
C ALA A 108 4.87 -2.14 -8.66
N ASP A 109 4.39 -1.38 -9.63
CA ASP A 109 5.17 -0.94 -10.79
C ASP A 109 6.37 -0.11 -10.35
N PHE A 110 6.16 0.86 -9.44
CA PHE A 110 7.25 1.66 -8.88
C PHE A 110 8.30 0.79 -8.17
N TYR A 111 7.88 -0.13 -7.31
CA TYR A 111 8.79 -1.01 -6.59
C TYR A 111 9.58 -1.95 -7.50
N ILE A 112 8.97 -2.40 -8.60
CA ILE A 112 9.65 -3.21 -9.62
C ILE A 112 10.66 -2.34 -10.38
N LEU A 113 10.28 -1.14 -10.82
CA LEU A 113 11.15 -0.22 -11.58
C LEU A 113 12.32 0.32 -10.74
N GLU A 114 12.16 0.52 -9.44
CA GLU A 114 13.28 0.91 -8.57
C GLU A 114 14.28 -0.24 -8.34
N LYS A 115 13.86 -1.49 -8.53
CA LYS A 115 14.69 -2.68 -8.27
C LYS A 115 15.38 -3.28 -9.49
N TYR A 116 14.90 -3.01 -10.70
CA TYR A 116 15.36 -3.60 -11.96
C TYR A 116 15.56 -2.55 -13.03
#